data_AF-A0A257GH52-F1
#
_entry.id   AF-A0A257GH52-F1
#
_cell.length_a   1.000
_cell.length_b   1.000
_cell.length_c   1.000
_cell.angle_alpha   90.00
_cell.angle_beta   90.00
_cell.angle_gamma   90.00
#
_symmetry.space_group_name_H-M   'P 1'
#
loop_
_entity.id
_entity.type
_entity.pdbx_description
1 polymer ?
#
loop_
_entity_poly.entity_id
_entity_poly.type
_entity_poly.pdbx_seq_one_letter_code
_entity_poly.pdbx_strand_id
1 'polypeptide(L)'
;MEVEMLDLGTSKDHEVWGITVAVRPNGRRCWPNAVKALAAQKVAEGERIEDVALAAGAHPSLVAKWVSDSKIEVSPQGFVEVLQAKPKVEPTRIGNGYQIRLGDVEINIASGALPTDLAEVLRAVRASL
;
A
#
# COMPACT_ATOMS: atom_id res chain seq x y z
N MET A 1 -26.75 -3.83 -55.50
CA MET A 1 -27.32 -3.89 -54.14
C MET A 1 -26.12 -3.88 -53.21
N GLU A 2 -25.62 -2.68 -52.95
CA GLU A 2 -24.48 -2.47 -52.05
C GLU A 2 -24.93 -2.81 -50.63
N VAL A 3 -24.21 -3.73 -50.01
CA VAL A 3 -24.31 -3.98 -48.58
C VAL A 3 -23.53 -2.87 -47.89
N GLU A 4 -24.25 -1.90 -47.32
CA GLU A 4 -23.70 -0.93 -46.38
C GLU A 4 -23.18 -1.69 -45.16
N MET A 5 -21.87 -1.91 -45.19
CA MET A 5 -21.08 -2.48 -44.10
C MET A 5 -20.91 -1.38 -43.05
N LEU A 6 -21.69 -1.51 -41.97
CA LEU A 6 -21.64 -0.66 -40.78
C LEU A 6 -20.18 -0.45 -40.31
N ASP A 7 -19.65 0.76 -40.50
CA ASP A 7 -18.45 1.24 -39.81
C ASP A 7 -18.80 1.53 -38.35
N LEU A 8 -18.97 0.45 -37.58
CA LEU A 8 -19.06 0.50 -36.13
C LEU A 8 -17.66 0.76 -35.59
N GLY A 9 -17.33 2.06 -35.55
CA GLY A 9 -16.33 2.68 -34.68
C GLY A 9 -15.11 1.83 -34.39
N THR A 10 -14.08 1.95 -35.24
CA THR A 10 -12.73 1.45 -34.95
C THR A 10 -12.25 2.03 -33.62
N SER A 11 -12.49 1.31 -32.54
CA SER A 11 -11.86 1.57 -31.25
C SER A 11 -10.42 1.17 -31.48
N LYS A 12 -9.58 2.14 -31.88
CA LYS A 12 -8.16 1.91 -32.12
C LYS A 12 -7.56 1.47 -30.79
N ASP A 13 -7.43 0.16 -30.66
CA ASP A 13 -6.70 -0.49 -29.60
C ASP A 13 -5.33 0.19 -29.47
N HIS A 14 -5.05 0.70 -28.27
CA HIS A 14 -3.85 1.47 -27.99
C HIS A 14 -2.81 0.56 -27.37
N GLU A 15 -1.66 0.39 -28.00
CA GLU A 15 -0.59 -0.44 -27.46
C GLU A 15 0.31 0.37 -26.51
N VAL A 16 0.52 -0.15 -25.32
CA VAL A 16 1.42 0.42 -24.30
C VAL A 16 2.38 -0.68 -23.86
N TRP A 17 3.67 -0.49 -24.12
CA TRP A 17 4.74 -1.46 -23.77
C TRP A 17 4.45 -2.89 -24.24
N GLY A 18 3.93 -3.06 -25.46
CA GLY A 18 3.58 -4.39 -26.00
C GLY A 18 2.23 -4.93 -25.53
N ILE A 19 1.45 -4.16 -24.75
CA ILE A 19 0.17 -4.59 -24.19
C ILE A 19 -0.96 -3.78 -24.78
N THR A 20 -1.98 -4.47 -25.28
CA THR A 20 -3.19 -3.86 -25.83
C THR A 20 -4.06 -3.24 -24.73
N VAL A 21 -4.32 -1.94 -24.84
CA VAL A 21 -5.24 -1.18 -24.00
C VAL A 21 -6.52 -0.91 -24.80
N ALA A 22 -7.57 -1.66 -24.47
CA ALA A 22 -8.87 -1.50 -25.11
C ALA A 22 -9.47 -0.12 -24.80
N VAL A 23 -10.03 0.53 -25.83
CA VAL A 23 -10.75 1.79 -25.69
C VAL A 23 -12.24 1.51 -25.77
N ARG A 24 -12.99 1.83 -24.71
CA ARG A 24 -14.45 1.68 -24.71
C ARG A 24 -15.10 2.64 -25.70
N PRO A 25 -16.35 2.38 -26.14
CA PRO A 25 -17.10 3.29 -27.01
C PRO A 25 -17.27 4.71 -26.45
N ASN A 26 -17.16 4.89 -25.13
CA ASN A 26 -17.19 6.20 -24.46
C ASN A 26 -15.82 6.91 -24.39
N GLY A 27 -14.82 6.40 -25.13
CA GLY A 27 -13.46 6.94 -25.16
C GLY A 27 -12.59 6.60 -23.94
N ARG A 28 -13.13 5.91 -22.92
CA ARG A 28 -12.34 5.54 -21.73
C ARG A 28 -11.45 4.33 -22.01
N ARG A 29 -10.17 4.43 -21.65
CA ARG A 29 -9.22 3.33 -21.71
C ARG A 29 -9.45 2.32 -20.58
N CYS A 30 -9.48 1.05 -20.92
CA CYS A 30 -9.46 -0.07 -19.97
C CYS A 30 -8.01 -0.48 -19.74
N TRP A 31 -7.40 0.03 -18.68
CA TRP A 31 -6.02 -0.26 -18.34
C TRP A 31 -5.84 -1.69 -17.82
N PRO A 32 -5.14 -2.57 -18.55
CA PRO A 32 -4.84 -3.92 -18.10
C PRO A 32 -3.93 -3.89 -16.87
N ASN A 33 -4.06 -4.87 -15.97
CA ASN A 33 -3.22 -4.94 -14.78
C ASN A 33 -1.73 -5.05 -15.11
N ALA A 34 -1.38 -5.71 -16.21
CA ALA A 34 0.01 -5.78 -16.69
C ALA A 34 0.60 -4.40 -16.99
N VAL A 35 -0.17 -3.47 -17.59
CA VAL A 35 0.28 -2.08 -17.82
C VAL A 35 0.46 -1.35 -16.49
N LYS A 36 -0.49 -1.51 -15.54
CA LYS A 36 -0.37 -0.87 -14.21
C LYS A 36 0.86 -1.36 -13.46
N ALA A 37 1.13 -2.67 -13.51
CA ALA A 37 2.28 -3.29 -12.86
C ALA A 37 3.61 -2.83 -13.47
N LEU A 38 3.71 -2.76 -14.80
CA LEU A 38 4.90 -2.23 -15.48
C LEU A 38 5.11 -0.74 -15.16
N ALA A 39 4.03 0.05 -15.13
CA ALA A 39 4.13 1.46 -14.75
C ALA A 39 4.67 1.62 -13.31
N ALA A 40 4.16 0.80 -12.38
CA ALA A 40 4.63 0.81 -11.00
C ALA A 40 6.10 0.34 -10.86
N GLN A 41 6.48 -0.70 -11.61
CA GLN A 41 7.85 -1.20 -11.64
C GLN A 41 8.82 -0.12 -12.14
N LYS A 42 8.51 0.55 -13.25
CA LYS A 42 9.33 1.63 -13.81
C LYS A 42 9.56 2.78 -12.81
N VAL A 43 8.52 3.16 -12.09
CA VAL A 43 8.64 4.18 -11.02
C VAL A 43 9.49 3.66 -9.85
N ALA A 44 9.36 2.38 -9.48
CA ALA A 44 10.20 1.77 -8.44
C ALA A 44 11.68 1.67 -8.85
N GLU A 45 11.97 1.51 -10.15
CA GLU A 45 13.31 1.55 -10.73
C GLU A 45 13.89 2.99 -10.82
N GLY A 46 13.09 4.01 -10.50
CA GLY A 46 13.52 5.40 -10.40
C GLY A 46 13.05 6.32 -11.53
N GLU A 47 12.24 5.82 -12.47
CA GLU A 47 11.60 6.70 -13.47
C GLU A 47 10.61 7.66 -12.81
N ARG A 48 10.52 8.90 -13.30
CA ARG A 48 9.54 9.87 -12.76
C ARG A 48 8.14 9.51 -13.22
N ILE A 49 7.16 9.77 -12.36
CA ILE A 49 5.73 9.54 -12.65
C ILE A 49 5.29 10.30 -13.91
N GLU A 50 5.81 11.51 -14.12
CA GLU A 50 5.49 12.32 -15.30
C GLU A 50 5.95 11.66 -16.60
N ASP A 51 7.16 11.11 -16.61
CA ASP A 51 7.76 10.46 -17.78
C ASP A 51 7.04 9.14 -18.11
N VAL A 52 6.72 8.35 -17.07
CA VAL A 52 5.95 7.10 -17.21
C VAL A 52 4.54 7.39 -17.72
N ALA A 53 3.89 8.45 -17.23
CA ALA A 53 2.58 8.87 -17.69
C ALA A 53 2.59 9.31 -19.15
N LEU A 54 3.60 10.08 -19.56
CA LEU A 54 3.78 10.49 -20.96
C LEU A 54 4.00 9.28 -21.86
N ALA A 55 4.88 8.35 -21.48
CA ALA A 55 5.16 7.13 -22.24
C ALA A 55 3.93 6.22 -22.38
N ALA A 56 3.09 6.13 -21.34
CA ALA A 56 1.84 5.38 -21.38
C ALA A 56 0.67 6.16 -22.01
N GLY A 57 0.84 7.45 -22.32
CA GLY A 57 -0.26 8.34 -22.71
C GLY A 57 -1.32 8.52 -21.60
N ALA A 58 -1.00 8.24 -20.35
CA ALA A 58 -1.90 8.34 -19.20
C ALA A 58 -1.75 9.69 -18.49
N HIS A 59 -2.68 10.01 -17.59
CA HIS A 59 -2.53 11.17 -16.71
C HIS A 59 -1.60 10.84 -15.52
N PRO A 60 -0.71 11.75 -15.07
CA PRO A 60 0.22 11.48 -13.96
C PRO A 60 -0.47 10.99 -12.68
N SER A 61 -1.61 11.57 -12.31
CA SER A 61 -2.39 11.13 -11.13
C SER A 61 -2.90 9.69 -11.24
N LEU A 62 -3.13 9.19 -12.46
CA LEU A 62 -3.55 7.81 -12.68
C LEU A 62 -2.38 6.84 -12.45
N VAL A 63 -1.17 7.21 -12.91
CA VAL A 63 0.05 6.45 -12.65
C VAL A 63 0.39 6.46 -11.16
N ALA A 64 0.28 7.61 -10.48
CA ALA A 64 0.47 7.71 -9.04
C ALA A 64 -0.47 6.77 -8.25
N LYS A 65 -1.72 6.64 -8.71
CA LYS A 65 -2.68 5.69 -8.14
C LYS A 65 -2.19 4.24 -8.33
N TRP A 66 -1.77 3.85 -9.53
CA TRP A 66 -1.27 2.49 -9.77
C TRP A 66 -0.06 2.14 -8.90
N VAL A 67 0.88 3.07 -8.73
CA VAL A 67 2.04 2.92 -7.84
C VAL A 67 1.60 2.74 -6.38
N SER A 68 0.52 3.42 -5.96
CA SER A 68 -0.02 3.29 -4.61
C SER A 68 -0.72 1.93 -4.43
N ASP A 69 -1.53 1.53 -5.40
CA ASP A 69 -2.24 0.25 -5.41
C ASP A 69 -1.26 -0.94 -5.45
N SER A 70 -0.14 -0.84 -6.19
CA SER A 70 0.87 -1.90 -6.27
C SER A 70 1.66 -2.09 -4.98
N LYS A 71 1.85 -1.02 -4.18
CA LYS A 71 2.48 -1.12 -2.85
C LYS A 71 1.62 -1.90 -1.86
N ILE A 72 0.30 -1.94 -2.08
CA ILE A 72 -0.65 -2.68 -1.23
C ILE A 72 -0.61 -4.18 -1.56
N GLU A 73 -0.32 -4.55 -2.82
CA GLU A 73 -0.35 -5.96 -3.26
C GLU A 73 0.94 -6.75 -3.01
N VAL A 74 2.09 -6.08 -2.81
CA VAL A 74 3.38 -6.76 -2.52
C VAL A 74 3.62 -6.86 -1.02
N SER A 75 2.94 -7.79 -0.37
CA SER A 75 3.36 -8.32 0.92
C SER A 75 2.88 -9.77 1.12
N PRO A 76 3.66 -10.77 0.67
CA PRO A 76 3.70 -12.07 1.34
C PRO A 76 4.61 -12.03 2.58
N GLN A 77 5.53 -11.04 2.66
CA GLN A 77 6.48 -10.80 3.75
C GLN A 77 6.86 -9.31 3.84
N GLY A 78 5.87 -8.41 3.88
CA GLY A 78 6.09 -6.99 4.12
C GLY A 78 5.95 -6.68 5.60
N PHE A 79 6.95 -6.05 6.20
CA PHE A 79 6.73 -5.37 7.48
C PHE A 79 5.68 -4.28 7.24
N VAL A 80 4.48 -4.52 7.76
CA VAL A 80 3.42 -3.53 7.83
C VAL A 80 3.86 -2.52 8.88
N GLU A 81 4.17 -1.30 8.48
CA GLU A 81 4.10 -0.18 9.42
C GLU A 81 2.63 -0.05 9.81
N VAL A 82 2.27 -0.74 10.89
CA VAL A 82 1.03 -0.48 11.59
C VAL A 82 1.19 0.92 12.15
N LEU A 83 0.67 1.92 11.44
CA LEU A 83 0.24 3.16 12.05
C LEU A 83 -0.82 2.73 13.08
N GLN A 84 -0.37 2.38 14.27
CA GLN A 84 -1.25 2.23 15.40
C GLN A 84 -1.96 3.58 15.47
N ALA A 85 -3.25 3.60 15.16
CA ALA A 85 -4.15 4.52 15.83
C ALA A 85 -3.73 4.40 17.29
N LYS A 86 -3.11 5.46 17.83
CA LYS A 86 -2.42 5.49 19.13
C LYS A 86 -3.09 4.45 19.99
N PRO A 87 -2.41 3.35 20.37
CA PRO A 87 -3.10 2.33 21.12
C PRO A 87 -3.66 3.09 22.32
N LYS A 88 -4.98 3.09 22.43
CA LYS A 88 -5.62 3.52 23.65
C LYS A 88 -5.28 2.41 24.63
N VAL A 89 -4.01 2.38 25.05
CA VAL A 89 -3.57 1.65 26.21
C VAL A 89 -4.23 2.42 27.32
N GLU A 90 -5.48 2.07 27.59
CA GLU A 90 -6.02 2.31 28.90
C GLU A 90 -5.23 1.37 29.79
N PRO A 91 -4.32 1.88 30.65
CA PRO A 91 -3.76 1.05 31.68
C PRO A 91 -4.93 0.49 32.47
N THR A 92 -5.20 -0.80 32.30
CA THR A 92 -6.22 -1.45 33.12
C THR A 92 -5.57 -1.65 34.48
N ARG A 93 -5.97 -0.81 35.42
CA ARG A 93 -5.54 -0.90 36.81
C ARG A 93 -6.10 -2.19 37.38
N ILE A 94 -5.25 -3.21 37.53
CA ILE A 94 -5.61 -4.44 38.24
C ILE A 94 -5.16 -4.26 39.69
N GLY A 95 -6.11 -3.86 40.55
CA GLY A 95 -5.84 -3.56 41.95
C GLY A 95 -4.89 -2.36 42.12
N ASN A 96 -3.71 -2.61 42.69
CA ASN A 96 -2.69 -1.57 42.87
C ASN A 96 -1.56 -1.65 41.82
N GLY A 97 -1.48 -2.71 41.00
CA GLY A 97 -0.38 -2.91 40.04
C GLY A 97 -0.68 -2.46 38.61
N TYR A 98 0.33 -2.58 37.74
CA TYR A 98 0.22 -2.40 36.30
C TYR A 98 0.45 -3.74 35.60
N GLN A 99 -0.38 -4.05 34.61
CA GLN A 99 -0.19 -5.21 33.75
C GLN A 99 0.08 -4.74 32.33
N ILE A 100 1.14 -5.26 31.71
CA ILE A 100 1.52 -4.97 30.33
C ILE A 100 1.62 -6.29 29.58
N ARG A 101 0.95 -6.38 28.43
CA ARG A 101 1.03 -7.52 27.52
C ARG A 101 1.81 -7.14 26.26
N LEU A 102 2.86 -7.90 25.96
CA LEU A 102 3.72 -7.75 24.79
C LEU A 102 3.79 -9.09 24.05
N GLY A 103 2.91 -9.28 23.07
CA GLY A 103 2.81 -10.56 22.36
C GLY A 103 2.34 -11.68 23.29
N ASP A 104 3.16 -12.72 23.44
CA ASP A 104 2.97 -13.86 24.36
C ASP A 104 3.55 -13.62 25.76
N VAL A 105 4.22 -12.48 25.98
CA VAL A 105 4.81 -12.12 27.28
C VAL A 105 3.86 -11.26 28.09
N GLU A 106 3.61 -11.69 29.33
CA GLU A 106 2.81 -10.95 30.31
C GLU A 106 3.72 -10.43 31.43
N ILE A 107 3.78 -9.11 31.56
CA ILE A 107 4.57 -8.43 32.59
C ILE A 107 3.61 -7.87 33.64
N ASN A 108 3.74 -8.37 34.88
CA ASN A 108 2.99 -7.91 36.03
C ASN A 108 3.90 -7.07 36.92
N ILE A 109 3.57 -5.80 37.11
CA ILE A 109 4.34 -4.85 37.91
C ILE A 109 3.57 -4.60 39.20
N ALA A 110 4.14 -5.06 40.32
CA ALA A 110 3.59 -4.85 41.64
C ALA A 110 3.61 -3.36 42.01
N SER A 111 2.55 -2.91 42.69
CA SER A 111 2.42 -1.54 43.17
C SER A 111 3.50 -1.21 44.19
N GLY A 112 4.53 -0.51 43.76
CA GLY A 112 5.69 -0.21 44.58
C GLY A 112 6.92 0.11 43.75
N ALA A 113 6.96 -0.38 42.51
CA ALA A 113 7.94 0.09 41.53
C ALA A 113 7.55 1.51 41.08
N LEU A 114 8.42 2.48 41.37
CA LEU A 114 8.20 3.89 41.03
C LEU A 114 8.06 4.03 39.50
N PRO A 115 7.31 5.03 38.99
CA PRO A 115 7.13 5.26 37.55
C PRO A 115 8.45 5.38 36.76
N THR A 116 9.53 5.77 37.45
CA THR A 116 10.89 5.86 36.91
C THR A 116 11.47 4.50 36.54
N ASP A 117 11.13 3.44 37.27
CA ASP A 117 11.61 2.07 37.03
C ASP A 117 10.95 1.43 35.80
N LEU A 118 9.73 1.85 35.44
CA LEU A 118 9.03 1.28 34.30
C LEU A 118 9.78 1.56 32.98
N ALA A 119 10.28 2.78 32.81
CA ALA A 119 11.04 3.14 31.61
C ALA A 119 12.36 2.37 31.52
N GLU A 120 13.01 2.10 32.66
CA GLU A 120 14.22 1.29 32.71
C GLU A 120 13.94 -0.18 32.46
N VAL A 121 12.86 -0.74 33.03
CA VAL A 121 12.40 -2.10 32.77
C VAL A 121 12.09 -2.30 31.29
N LEU A 122 11.35 -1.36 30.67
CA LEU A 122 11.04 -1.42 29.24
C LEU A 122 12.31 -1.30 28.38
N ARG A 123 13.28 -0.48 28.79
CA ARG A 123 14.57 -0.35 28.10
C ARG A 123 15.44 -1.61 28.24
N ALA A 124 15.44 -2.25 29.41
CA ALA A 124 16.17 -3.49 29.67
C ALA A 124 15.59 -4.66 28.88
N VAL A 125 14.25 -4.81 28.86
CA VAL A 125 13.56 -5.84 28.05
C VAL A 125 13.87 -5.67 26.56
N ARG A 126 13.90 -4.42 26.06
CA ARG A 126 14.29 -4.12 24.68
C ARG A 126 15.75 -4.50 24.37
N ALA A 127 16.65 -4.42 25.35
CA ALA A 127 18.07 -4.74 25.16
C ALA A 127 18.37 -6.25 25.27
N SER A 128 17.42 -7.05 25.77
CA SER A 128 17.56 -8.51 25.91
C SER A 128 16.95 -9.32 24.76
N LEU A 129 16.38 -8.65 23.75
CA LEU A 129 15.89 -9.22 22.49
C LEU A 129 16.88 -8.91 21.36
#